data_AF-A0A3B0SF84-F1
#
_entry.id   AF-A0A3B0SF84-F1
#
_cell.length_a   1.000
_cell.length_b   1.000
_cell.length_c   1.000
_cell.angle_alpha   90.00
_cell.angle_beta   90.00
_cell.angle_gamma   90.00
#
_symmetry.space_group_name_H-M   'P 1'
#
loop_
_entity.id
_entity.type
_entity.pdbx_description
1 polymer ?
#
loop_
_entity_poly.entity_id
_entity_poly.type
_entity_poly.pdbx_seq_one_letter_code
_entity_poly.pdbx_strand_id
1 'polypeptide(L)'
;MKLTAANLSEACADDAFASGIAIHAVLEPMGGPGAPVKPAVYAGGLYQVDTRWYGEGDDREPVQALVIDNVPSQANRAEAALEKMAAKLGLPQLQLDLSEHPHLPAHIPPMLSSFRFPHRNADAYIRDASFDGVDFPKTEIG
;
A
#
# COMPACT_ATOMS: atom_id res chain seq x y z
N MET A 1 8.13 22.52 5.06
CA MET A 1 6.67 22.59 5.32
C MET A 1 6.37 21.91 6.64
N LYS A 2 5.59 22.51 7.53
CA LYS A 2 5.17 21.86 8.78
C LYS A 2 3.93 21.02 8.50
N LEU A 3 3.98 19.71 8.74
CA LEU A 3 2.81 18.85 8.65
C LEU A 3 1.86 19.19 9.81
N THR A 4 0.63 19.57 9.47
CA THR A 4 -0.44 19.80 10.44
C THR A 4 -1.66 18.99 10.02
N ALA A 5 -2.57 18.70 10.97
CA ALA A 5 -3.83 18.03 10.65
C ALA A 5 -4.63 18.80 9.58
N ALA A 6 -4.66 20.13 9.66
CA ALA A 6 -5.35 20.98 8.69
C ALA A 6 -4.77 20.84 7.27
N ASN A 7 -3.44 20.92 7.13
CA ASN A 7 -2.79 20.77 5.83
C ASN A 7 -2.93 19.36 5.26
N LEU A 8 -3.01 18.32 6.10
CA LEU A 8 -3.27 16.95 5.67
C LEU A 8 -4.72 16.79 5.18
N SER A 9 -5.70 17.35 5.90
CA SER A 9 -7.10 17.34 5.46
C SER A 9 -7.30 18.07 4.14
N GLU A 10 -6.65 19.23 3.97
CA GLU A 10 -6.68 20.00 2.72
C GLU A 10 -6.03 19.22 1.56
N ALA A 11 -4.91 18.53 1.80
CA ALA A 11 -4.26 17.70 0.78
C ALA A 11 -5.08 16.45 0.41
N CYS A 12 -6.02 16.03 1.25
CA CYS A 12 -6.91 14.89 1.00
C CYS A 12 -8.30 15.30 0.49
N ALA A 13 -8.55 16.58 0.21
CA ALA A 13 -9.82 17.05 -0.33
C ALA A 13 -10.03 16.60 -1.79
N ASP A 14 -11.28 16.48 -2.22
CA ASP A 14 -11.64 16.05 -3.58
C ASP A 14 -11.08 16.99 -4.67
N ASP A 15 -10.82 18.25 -4.32
CA ASP A 15 -10.24 19.29 -5.19
C ASP A 15 -8.72 19.48 -5.00
N ALA A 16 -8.08 18.66 -4.17
CA ALA A 16 -6.67 18.80 -3.85
C ALA A 16 -5.78 18.40 -5.05
N PHE A 17 -4.87 19.32 -5.42
CA PHE A 17 -3.85 19.04 -6.44
C PHE A 17 -2.62 18.29 -5.86
N ALA A 18 -2.51 18.21 -4.53
CA ALA A 18 -1.41 17.59 -3.81
C ALA A 18 -1.73 16.13 -3.45
N SER A 19 -1.51 15.20 -4.37
CA SER A 19 -1.96 13.81 -4.24
C SER A 19 -0.91 12.84 -3.67
N GLY A 20 -0.07 13.28 -2.72
CA GLY A 20 0.93 12.38 -2.15
C GLY A 20 1.67 12.87 -0.92
N ILE A 21 1.92 11.94 -0.01
CA ILE A 21 2.87 12.12 1.10
C ILE A 21 4.13 11.34 0.75
N ALA A 22 5.26 12.03 0.58
CA ALA A 22 6.56 11.39 0.45
C ALA A 22 7.28 11.40 1.81
N ILE A 23 7.73 10.22 2.25
CA ILE A 23 8.52 10.07 3.48
C ILE A 23 9.92 9.64 3.08
N HIS A 24 10.91 10.45 3.43
CA HIS A 24 12.31 10.14 3.27
C HIS A 24 12.87 9.80 4.65
N ALA A 25 13.39 8.58 4.79
CA ALA A 25 13.96 8.11 6.05
C ALA A 25 15.30 7.43 5.78
N VAL A 26 16.28 7.70 6.64
CA VAL A 26 17.53 6.94 6.70
C VAL A 26 17.27 5.75 7.63
N LEU A 27 17.44 4.54 7.11
CA LEU A 27 17.21 3.30 7.84
C LEU A 27 18.54 2.64 8.20
N GLU A 28 18.64 2.11 9.42
CA GLU A 28 19.74 1.26 9.85
C GLU A 28 19.29 -0.21 9.86
N PRO A 29 20.13 -1.16 9.43
CA PRO A 29 19.81 -2.57 9.53
C PRO A 29 19.54 -2.99 10.98
N MET A 30 18.62 -3.95 11.17
CA MET A 30 18.28 -4.47 12.49
C MET A 30 19.49 -5.11 13.22
N GLY A 31 20.47 -5.61 12.48
CA GLY A 31 21.74 -6.14 13.02
C GLY A 31 22.78 -5.07 13.38
N GLY A 32 22.44 -3.78 13.27
CA GLY A 32 23.33 -2.65 13.49
C GLY A 32 24.00 -2.11 12.22
N PRO A 33 24.85 -1.08 12.35
CA PRO A 33 25.53 -0.44 11.23
C PRO A 33 26.30 -1.43 10.36
N GLY A 34 26.07 -1.40 9.04
CA GLY A 34 26.77 -2.26 8.07
C GLY A 34 26.34 -3.73 8.07
N ALA A 35 25.38 -4.13 8.92
CA ALA A 35 24.85 -5.49 8.88
C ALA A 35 24.07 -5.76 7.57
N PRO A 36 24.07 -7.00 7.07
CA PRO A 36 23.46 -7.33 5.79
C PRO A 36 21.95 -7.12 5.80
N VAL A 37 21.41 -6.55 4.72
CA VAL A 37 19.98 -6.47 4.45
C VAL A 37 19.60 -7.65 3.55
N LYS A 38 18.72 -8.53 4.04
CA LYS A 38 18.19 -9.67 3.28
C LYS A 38 17.18 -9.15 2.24
N PRO A 39 17.04 -9.78 1.05
CA PRO A 39 17.10 -11.23 0.84
C PRO A 39 18.41 -11.83 0.30
N ALA A 40 19.22 -11.14 -0.50
CA ALA A 40 20.30 -11.82 -1.22
C ALA A 40 21.61 -11.85 -0.41
N VAL A 41 21.80 -12.98 0.29
CA VAL A 41 23.04 -13.34 1.01
C VAL A 41 23.81 -14.45 0.27
N TYR A 42 23.35 -14.86 -0.93
CA TYR A 42 23.95 -15.95 -1.71
C TYR A 42 24.33 -15.49 -3.12
N ALA A 43 25.46 -16.00 -3.63
CA ALA A 43 25.94 -15.73 -4.98
C ALA A 43 24.88 -16.12 -6.02
N GLY A 44 24.52 -15.18 -6.90
CA GLY A 44 23.47 -15.33 -7.92
C GLY A 44 22.13 -14.68 -7.57
N GLY A 45 21.95 -14.19 -6.33
CA GLY A 45 20.78 -13.39 -5.99
C GLY A 45 20.78 -12.04 -6.72
N LEU A 46 19.73 -11.76 -7.49
CA LEU A 46 19.56 -10.49 -8.20
C LEU A 46 18.78 -9.51 -7.32
N TYR A 47 19.41 -8.38 -6.99
CA TYR A 47 18.66 -7.22 -6.53
C TYR A 47 18.02 -6.52 -7.73
N GLN A 48 16.81 -6.01 -7.54
CA GLN A 48 16.29 -5.03 -8.47
C GLN A 48 17.11 -3.75 -8.31
N VAL A 49 17.62 -3.25 -9.42
CA VAL A 49 18.38 -2.00 -9.50
C VAL A 49 17.49 -0.92 -10.10
N ASP A 50 17.56 0.28 -9.57
CA ASP A 50 16.82 1.45 -10.05
C ASP A 50 17.72 2.70 -10.05
N THR A 51 17.30 3.76 -10.73
CA THR A 51 17.97 5.06 -10.72
C THR A 51 17.17 6.04 -9.86
N ARG A 52 17.81 6.63 -8.85
CA ARG A 52 17.18 7.58 -7.91
C ARG A 52 17.93 8.89 -7.90
N TRP A 53 17.23 10.00 -7.68
CA TRP A 53 17.87 11.28 -7.42
C TRP A 53 18.31 11.34 -5.96
N TYR A 54 19.58 11.65 -5.72
CA TYR A 54 20.16 11.81 -4.38
C TYR A 54 20.85 13.17 -4.26
N GLY A 55 20.96 13.70 -3.03
CA GLY A 55 21.48 15.05 -2.77
C GLY A 55 20.41 16.15 -2.87
N GLU A 56 20.84 17.39 -2.66
CA GLU A 56 20.00 18.60 -2.69
C GLU A 56 20.70 19.73 -3.48
N GLY A 57 19.92 20.66 -4.01
CA GLY A 57 20.45 21.81 -4.76
C GLY A 57 21.25 21.40 -5.99
N ASP A 58 22.42 22.01 -6.16
CA ASP A 58 23.33 21.76 -7.28
C ASP A 58 24.04 20.39 -7.20
N ASP A 59 24.07 19.76 -6.02
CA ASP A 59 24.64 18.42 -5.80
C ASP A 59 23.63 17.30 -6.12
N ARG A 60 22.44 17.65 -6.62
CA ARG A 60 21.39 16.67 -6.91
C ARG A 60 21.69 15.90 -8.19
N GLU A 61 21.99 14.62 -8.06
CA GLU A 61 22.41 13.76 -9.17
C GLU A 61 21.68 12.41 -9.22
N PRO A 62 21.56 11.76 -10.40
CA PRO A 62 21.02 10.42 -10.50
C PRO A 62 22.06 9.39 -10.04
N VAL A 63 21.69 8.57 -9.06
CA VAL A 63 22.51 7.47 -8.53
C VAL A 63 21.85 6.12 -8.78
N GLN A 64 22.66 5.08 -8.91
CA GLN A 64 22.18 3.71 -8.93
C GLN A 64 21.83 3.27 -7.51
N ALA A 65 20.64 2.70 -7.33
CA ALA A 65 20.14 2.24 -6.04
C ALA A 65 19.63 0.80 -6.12
N LEU A 66 19.81 0.04 -5.03
CA LEU A 66 19.17 -1.26 -4.85
C LEU A 66 17.78 -1.08 -4.25
N VAL A 67 16.77 -1.69 -4.88
CA VAL A 67 15.41 -1.70 -4.36
C VAL A 67 15.31 -2.78 -3.28
N ILE A 68 15.33 -2.34 -2.02
CA ILE A 68 15.08 -3.21 -0.86
C ILE A 68 13.60 -3.55 -0.71
N ASP A 69 12.74 -2.58 -1.04
CA ASP A 69 11.30 -2.73 -0.94
C ASP A 69 10.57 -1.88 -1.98
N ASN A 70 9.73 -2.52 -2.78
CA ASN A 70 9.08 -1.89 -3.93
C ASN A 70 7.77 -1.19 -3.54
N VAL A 71 7.26 -0.34 -4.44
CA VAL A 71 6.04 0.45 -4.21
C VAL A 71 4.82 -0.42 -3.84
N PRO A 72 4.50 -1.52 -4.56
CA PRO A 72 3.38 -2.39 -4.17
C PRO A 72 3.54 -3.01 -2.78
N SER A 73 4.75 -3.43 -2.40
CA SER A 73 5.02 -4.00 -1.08
C SER A 73 4.87 -2.97 0.03
N GLN A 74 5.32 -1.72 -0.19
CA GLN A 74 5.10 -0.61 0.74
C GLN A 74 3.60 -0.31 0.92
N ALA A 75 2.86 -0.20 -0.19
CA ALA A 75 1.42 0.03 -0.16
C ALA A 75 0.69 -1.07 0.63
N ASN A 76 1.03 -2.34 0.39
CA ASN A 76 0.46 -3.47 1.12
C ASN A 76 0.68 -3.38 2.63
N ARG A 77 1.88 -2.97 3.09
CA ARG A 77 2.15 -2.82 4.53
C ARG A 77 1.44 -1.61 5.13
N ALA A 78 1.36 -0.49 4.40
CA ALA A 78 0.61 0.68 4.82
C ALA A 78 -0.87 0.36 4.97
N GLU A 79 -1.47 -0.34 4.00
CA GLU A 79 -2.88 -0.74 4.05
C GLU A 79 -3.16 -1.77 5.14
N ALA A 80 -2.28 -2.75 5.35
CA ALA A 80 -2.40 -3.67 6.48
C ALA A 80 -2.27 -2.97 7.85
N ALA A 81 -1.53 -1.86 7.93
CA ALA A 81 -1.48 -1.03 9.13
C ALA A 81 -2.75 -0.19 9.29
N LEU A 82 -3.30 0.37 8.20
CA LEU A 82 -4.57 1.09 8.19
C LEU A 82 -5.74 0.18 8.57
N GLU A 83 -5.81 -1.04 8.04
CA GLU A 83 -6.85 -2.03 8.34
C GLU A 83 -6.98 -2.26 9.86
N LYS A 84 -5.86 -2.37 10.57
CA LYS A 84 -5.82 -2.54 12.05
C LYS A 84 -6.40 -1.35 12.80
N MET A 85 -6.34 -0.16 12.21
CA MET A 85 -6.79 1.09 12.82
C MET A 85 -8.15 1.56 12.31
N ALA A 86 -8.66 0.95 11.24
CA ALA A 86 -9.81 1.42 10.51
C ALA A 86 -11.07 1.55 11.37
N ALA A 87 -11.39 0.55 12.20
CA ALA A 87 -12.54 0.63 13.10
C ALA A 87 -12.43 1.80 14.10
N LYS A 88 -11.22 2.03 14.64
CA LYS A 88 -10.96 3.15 15.56
C LYS A 88 -11.04 4.51 14.86
N LEU A 89 -10.63 4.56 13.59
CA LEU A 89 -10.59 5.77 12.78
C LEU A 89 -11.91 6.02 12.02
N GLY A 90 -12.88 5.09 12.08
CA GLY A 90 -14.11 5.18 11.30
C GLY A 90 -13.90 5.08 9.79
N LEU A 91 -12.85 4.39 9.33
CA LEU A 91 -12.58 4.22 7.91
C LEU A 91 -13.57 3.21 7.30
N PRO A 92 -14.22 3.55 6.17
CA PRO A 92 -15.12 2.62 5.50
C PRO A 92 -14.34 1.42 4.96
N GLN A 93 -14.97 0.24 4.99
CA GLN A 93 -14.44 -0.96 4.39
C GLN A 93 -15.54 -1.71 3.65
N LEU A 94 -15.21 -2.18 2.44
CA LEU A 94 -15.94 -3.30 1.87
C LEU A 94 -15.37 -4.60 2.44
N GLN A 95 -16.25 -5.53 2.79
CA GLN A 95 -15.88 -6.85 3.29
C GLN A 95 -16.48 -7.91 2.37
N LEU A 96 -15.64 -8.81 1.92
CA LEU A 96 -16.04 -10.02 1.23
C LEU A 96 -16.10 -11.16 2.26
N ASP A 97 -17.31 -11.64 2.51
CA ASP A 97 -17.56 -12.81 3.34
C ASP A 97 -17.46 -14.08 2.50
N LEU A 98 -16.51 -14.93 2.86
CA LEU A 98 -16.22 -16.22 2.24
C LEU A 98 -16.54 -17.39 3.17
N SER A 99 -17.12 -17.13 4.35
CA SER A 99 -17.38 -18.14 5.38
C SER A 99 -18.37 -19.22 4.92
N GLU A 100 -19.25 -18.89 3.97
CA GLU A 100 -20.20 -19.82 3.36
C GLU A 100 -19.57 -20.71 2.25
N HIS A 101 -18.28 -20.54 1.97
CA HIS A 101 -17.54 -21.30 0.96
C HIS A 101 -16.48 -22.22 1.58
N PRO A 102 -16.88 -23.30 2.28
CA PRO A 102 -15.96 -24.17 3.05
C PRO A 102 -15.00 -24.98 2.18
N HIS A 103 -15.19 -24.98 0.86
CA HIS A 103 -14.35 -25.69 -0.10
C HIS A 103 -13.12 -24.86 -0.54
N LEU A 104 -13.02 -23.61 -0.11
CA LEU A 104 -11.85 -22.78 -0.41
C LEU A 104 -10.60 -23.33 0.28
N PRO A 105 -9.40 -23.16 -0.33
CA PRO A 105 -8.16 -23.54 0.31
C PRO A 105 -7.99 -22.89 1.69
N ALA A 106 -7.44 -23.63 2.66
CA ALA A 106 -7.30 -23.19 4.05
C ALA A 106 -6.47 -21.90 4.26
N HIS A 107 -5.69 -21.48 3.26
CA HIS A 107 -4.94 -20.23 3.29
C HIS A 107 -5.77 -19.01 2.88
N ILE A 108 -6.97 -19.21 2.33
CA ILE A 108 -7.92 -18.14 2.03
C ILE A 108 -8.68 -17.82 3.32
N PRO A 109 -8.65 -16.56 3.80
CA PRO A 109 -9.37 -16.18 5.00
C PRO A 109 -10.89 -16.21 4.76
N PRO A 110 -11.70 -16.52 5.77
CA PRO A 110 -13.16 -16.51 5.66
C PRO A 110 -13.73 -15.09 5.49
N MET A 111 -12.95 -14.06 5.82
CA MET A 111 -13.31 -12.66 5.62
C MET A 111 -12.15 -11.94 4.97
N LEU A 112 -12.42 -11.17 3.91
CA LEU A 112 -11.43 -10.35 3.24
C LEU A 112 -11.87 -8.88 3.20
N SER A 113 -11.06 -7.99 3.76
CA SER A 113 -11.29 -6.54 3.67
C SER A 113 -10.77 -5.96 2.35
N SER A 114 -11.42 -4.89 1.87
CA SER A 114 -10.97 -4.07 0.74
C SER A 114 -9.51 -3.58 0.84
N PHE A 115 -8.97 -3.39 2.05
CA PHE A 115 -7.54 -3.11 2.28
C PHE A 115 -6.60 -4.24 1.82
N ARG A 116 -7.15 -5.40 1.50
CA ARG A 116 -6.40 -6.61 1.08
C ARG A 116 -6.77 -7.09 -0.31
N PHE A 117 -7.64 -6.38 -1.03
CA PHE A 117 -8.00 -6.72 -2.40
C PHE A 117 -6.78 -6.55 -3.32
N PRO A 118 -6.41 -7.55 -4.14
CA PRO A 118 -5.24 -7.51 -5.01
C PRO A 118 -5.14 -6.26 -5.90
N HIS A 119 -6.27 -5.80 -6.45
CA HIS A 119 -6.33 -4.64 -7.36
C HIS A 119 -7.13 -3.47 -6.78
N ARG A 120 -7.30 -3.44 -5.46
CA ARG A 120 -7.95 -2.35 -4.71
C ARG A 120 -9.33 -1.99 -5.28
N ASN A 121 -9.51 -0.77 -5.78
CA ASN A 121 -10.77 -0.29 -6.35
C ASN A 121 -11.13 -0.97 -7.68
N ALA A 122 -10.14 -1.43 -8.45
CA ALA A 122 -10.34 -2.12 -9.71
C ALA A 122 -10.49 -3.64 -9.54
N ASP A 123 -10.62 -4.11 -8.31
CA ASP A 123 -10.67 -5.53 -8.03
C ASP A 123 -11.94 -6.18 -8.60
N ALA A 124 -11.76 -7.37 -9.17
CA ALA A 124 -12.85 -8.15 -9.77
C ALA A 124 -13.94 -8.45 -8.74
N TYR A 125 -13.59 -8.59 -7.45
CA TYR A 125 -14.58 -8.78 -6.39
C TYR A 125 -15.61 -7.66 -6.32
N ILE A 126 -15.22 -6.41 -6.62
CA ILE A 126 -16.13 -5.25 -6.62
C ILE A 126 -16.75 -5.07 -8.01
N ARG A 127 -15.93 -5.13 -9.06
CA ARG A 127 -16.36 -4.90 -10.43
C ARG A 127 -17.45 -5.86 -10.87
N ASP A 128 -17.35 -7.12 -10.46
CA ASP A 128 -18.25 -8.19 -10.87
C ASP A 128 -19.34 -8.48 -9.81
N ALA A 129 -19.41 -7.68 -8.74
CA ALA A 129 -20.46 -7.76 -7.74
C ALA A 129 -21.79 -7.17 -8.23
N SER A 130 -22.89 -7.59 -7.60
CA SER A 130 -24.20 -6.97 -7.76
C SER A 130 -24.81 -6.64 -6.41
N PHE A 131 -25.62 -5.58 -6.38
CA PHE A 131 -26.40 -5.14 -5.22
C PHE A 131 -27.85 -4.99 -5.66
N ASP A 132 -28.76 -5.74 -5.02
CA ASP A 132 -30.17 -5.82 -5.38
C ASP A 132 -30.43 -6.07 -6.89
N GLY A 133 -29.58 -6.90 -7.50
CA GLY A 133 -29.68 -7.29 -8.90
C GLY A 133 -29.15 -6.26 -9.91
N VAL A 134 -28.57 -5.15 -9.43
CA VAL A 134 -27.87 -4.16 -10.24
C VAL A 134 -26.36 -4.36 -10.09
N ASP A 135 -25.60 -4.28 -11.18
CA ASP A 135 -24.12 -4.31 -11.10
C ASP A 135 -23.66 -3.24 -10.11
N PHE A 136 -22.84 -3.63 -9.12
CA PHE A 136 -22.40 -2.74 -8.03
C PHE A 136 -21.83 -1.40 -8.55
N PRO A 137 -20.97 -1.39 -9.60
CA PRO A 137 -20.43 -0.16 -10.23
C PRO A 137 -21.45 0.82 -10.83
N LYS A 138 -22.74 0.44 -10.89
CA LYS A 138 -23.84 1.27 -11.40
C LYS A 138 -24.74 1.79 -10.29
N THR A 139 -24.41 1.52 -9.04
CA THR A 139 -25.17 1.97 -7.87
C THR A 139 -24.65 3.32 -7.37
N GLU A 140 -25.40 3.96 -6.48
CA GLU A 140 -24.98 5.23 -5.87
C GLU A 140 -23.77 5.07 -4.93
N ILE A 141 -23.56 3.86 -4.40
CA ILE A 141 -22.52 3.58 -3.40
C ILE A 141 -21.21 3.03 -3.98
N GLY A 142 -21.13 2.83 -5.31
CA GLY A 142 -19.87 2.50 -5.97
C GLY A 142 -20.01 1.68 -7.22
#